data_AF-C9RGZ6-F1
#
_entry.id   AF-C9RGZ6-F1
#
_cell.length_a   1.000
_cell.length_b   1.000
_cell.length_c   1.000
_cell.angle_alpha   90.00
_cell.angle_beta   90.00
_cell.angle_gamma   90.00
#
_symmetry.space_group_name_H-M   'P 1'
#
loop_
_entity.id
_entity.type
_entity.pdbx_description
1 polymer ?
#
loop_
_entity_poly.entity_id
_entity_poly.type
_entity_poly.pdbx_seq_one_letter_code
_entity_poly.pdbx_strand_id
1 'polypeptide(L)'
;MSSEYDLISKAIKKLKSEMKEEGHYILAKEKIRKALNELKNDNTTLALEYLKDALILVDEENKILNKINELKSKNPVIIKNYEVLLINTLKDGNLKKAEELIKEIDSQKIPAEFTPKPTTPKTFPPELEEFYKNIQFIGQGGFARVFKAIRVKDNLPVAIKLPISLDASTGKSFIKELENWTKLNHPNIVKVYDYNILPIPYFEMELCDESLEDYLKRKRVLDVKEASYIIFNIAEGLKYAHNKGIIHRDLKPHNILLKNGIPKITDWGLSKVIAKSTSTTKYAFTPYYASPEQFSKKFGNIGFWTDIWQLGVIFYQLTTGKLPFEGDDFVELMTIITTEKPIKPSELNPNINNEIENIILKCLSKNPKDRYSSILELQRDLAKYLQITFKEELKKSITIRDFSRSAFYCGELFLMCLKINDGVNAYKYCGDLIEYAKGEIKNDLIKLKEMIKYRIENKMPIPEEIISSAEVIVHKIKLKFERD
;
A
#
# COMPACT_ATOMS: atom_id res chain seq x y z
N MET A 1 48.90 49.52 20.83
CA MET A 1 47.46 49.37 20.54
C MET A 1 47.12 49.46 19.05
N SER A 2 47.64 50.40 18.25
CA SER A 2 47.22 50.49 16.82
C SER A 2 47.76 49.40 15.88
N SER A 3 48.89 48.73 16.19
CA SER A 3 49.44 47.67 15.32
C SER A 3 48.77 46.30 15.49
N GLU A 4 48.41 45.91 16.72
CA GLU A 4 47.74 44.63 16.99
C GLU A 4 46.31 44.61 16.47
N TYR A 5 45.60 45.73 16.59
CA TYR A 5 44.24 45.88 16.06
C TYR A 5 44.22 45.74 14.53
N ASP A 6 45.21 46.31 13.84
CA ASP A 6 45.36 46.19 12.39
C ASP A 6 45.68 44.74 11.97
N LEU A 7 46.50 44.02 12.73
CA LEU A 7 46.79 42.60 12.51
C LEU A 7 45.55 41.71 12.68
N ILE A 8 44.77 41.92 13.74
CA ILE A 8 43.52 41.18 14.02
C ILE A 8 42.49 41.46 12.92
N SER A 9 42.34 42.72 12.49
CA SER A 9 41.44 43.11 11.41
C SER A 9 41.83 42.47 10.06
N LYS A 10 43.13 42.43 9.74
CA LYS A 10 43.66 41.74 8.56
C LYS A 10 43.42 40.22 8.61
N ALA A 11 43.60 39.59 9.77
CA ALA A 11 43.34 38.16 9.96
C ALA A 11 41.86 37.81 9.74
N ILE A 12 40.94 38.62 10.26
CA ILE A 12 39.49 38.44 10.05
C ILE A 12 39.12 38.58 8.57
N LYS A 13 39.70 39.56 7.88
CA LYS A 13 39.46 39.76 6.45
C LYS A 13 39.94 38.57 5.62
N LYS A 14 41.10 38.00 5.97
CA LYS A 14 41.65 36.80 5.34
C LYS A 14 40.73 35.59 5.56
N LEU A 15 40.35 35.29 6.80
CA LEU A 15 39.45 34.17 7.11
C LEU A 15 38.12 34.27 6.35
N LYS A 16 37.52 35.47 6.32
CA LYS A 16 36.28 35.71 5.55
C LYS A 16 36.44 35.46 4.05
N SER A 17 37.62 35.68 3.48
CA SER A 17 37.88 35.42 2.06
C SER A 17 38.09 33.94 1.73
N GLU A 18 38.52 33.14 2.70
CA GLU A 18 38.72 31.70 2.55
C GLU A 18 37.39 30.92 2.65
N MET A 19 36.38 31.50 3.29
CA MET A 19 35.05 30.92 3.47
C MET A 19 34.15 31.24 2.26
N LYS A 20 34.27 30.43 1.20
CA LYS A 20 33.72 30.73 -0.14
C LYS A 20 32.23 30.44 -0.37
N GLU A 21 31.55 29.71 0.54
CA GLU A 21 30.18 29.23 0.32
C GLU A 21 29.17 29.71 1.40
N GLU A 22 27.97 30.09 0.96
CA GLU A 22 26.86 30.46 1.84
C GLU A 22 26.34 29.25 2.63
N GLY A 23 26.22 29.41 3.95
CA GLY A 23 25.75 28.37 4.88
C GLY A 23 26.83 27.52 5.54
N HIS A 24 28.07 27.51 5.04
CA HIS A 24 29.18 26.74 5.62
C HIS A 24 29.93 27.57 6.69
N TYR A 25 30.85 26.93 7.42
CA TYR A 25 31.75 27.56 8.39
C TYR A 25 31.02 28.19 9.59
N ILE A 26 29.92 27.61 10.06
CA ILE A 26 29.11 28.20 11.13
C ILE A 26 29.92 28.37 12.43
N LEU A 27 30.66 27.35 12.85
CA LEU A 27 31.47 27.42 14.07
C LEU A 27 32.58 28.48 13.96
N ALA A 28 33.27 28.54 12.82
CA ALA A 28 34.27 29.56 12.57
C ALA A 28 33.67 30.98 12.54
N LYS A 29 32.49 31.16 11.93
CA LYS A 29 31.74 32.43 11.95
C LYS A 29 31.40 32.86 13.38
N GLU A 30 31.01 31.92 14.24
CA GLU A 30 30.72 32.20 15.64
C GLU A 30 31.99 32.65 16.39
N LYS A 31 33.12 31.97 16.19
CA LYS A 31 34.41 32.34 16.78
C LYS A 31 34.89 33.72 16.30
N ILE A 32 34.72 34.04 15.01
CA ILE A 32 35.00 35.38 14.47
C ILE A 32 34.10 36.45 15.11
N ARG A 33 32.80 36.15 15.35
CA ARG A 33 31.89 37.08 16.05
C ARG A 33 32.34 37.32 17.50
N LYS A 34 32.73 36.27 18.21
CA LYS A 34 33.28 36.36 19.58
C LYS A 34 34.56 37.19 19.60
N ALA A 35 35.49 36.95 18.66
CA ALA A 35 36.71 37.75 18.49
C ALA A 35 36.40 39.24 18.26
N LEU A 36 35.43 39.55 17.39
CA LEU A 36 34.99 40.93 17.14
C LEU A 36 34.36 41.60 18.37
N ASN A 37 33.68 40.83 19.23
CA ASN A 37 33.09 41.35 20.47
C ASN A 37 34.17 41.66 21.52
N GLU A 38 35.12 40.75 21.71
CA GLU A 38 36.25 40.96 22.62
C GLU A 38 37.13 42.13 22.16
N LEU A 39 37.30 42.30 20.85
CA LEU A 39 38.02 43.43 20.28
C LEU A 39 37.33 44.78 20.55
N LYS A 40 35.99 44.81 20.64
CA LYS A 40 35.23 46.01 21.05
C LYS A 40 35.37 46.32 22.54
N ASN A 41 35.72 45.33 23.35
CA ASN A 41 35.95 45.45 24.78
C ASN A 41 37.45 45.59 25.12
N ASP A 42 38.29 45.95 24.14
CA ASP A 42 39.75 46.09 24.25
C ASP A 42 40.50 44.83 24.75
N ASN A 43 39.88 43.64 24.65
CA ASN A 43 40.48 42.37 25.06
C ASN A 43 41.17 41.66 23.88
N THR A 44 42.34 42.19 23.48
CA THR A 44 43.08 41.71 22.30
C THR A 44 43.60 40.29 22.42
N THR A 45 43.95 39.85 23.64
CA THR A 45 44.48 38.50 23.89
C THR A 45 43.41 37.44 23.61
N LEU A 46 42.21 37.60 24.18
CA LEU A 46 41.11 36.65 23.97
C LEU A 46 40.56 36.73 22.54
N ALA A 47 40.57 37.92 21.91
CA ALA A 47 40.23 38.05 20.50
C ALA A 47 41.17 37.23 19.60
N LEU A 48 42.48 37.22 19.88
CA LEU A 48 43.46 36.41 19.15
C LEU A 48 43.25 34.91 19.37
N GLU A 49 42.88 34.48 20.57
CA GLU A 49 42.54 33.07 20.84
C GLU A 49 41.32 32.62 20.02
N TYR A 50 40.24 33.41 20.01
CA TYR A 50 39.08 33.09 19.18
C TYR A 50 39.39 33.07 17.68
N LEU A 51 40.34 33.88 17.20
CA LEU A 51 40.77 33.83 15.79
C LEU A 51 41.63 32.61 15.48
N LYS A 52 42.47 32.15 16.41
CA LYS A 52 43.20 30.89 16.27
C LYS A 52 42.24 29.71 16.19
N ASP A 53 41.22 29.67 17.06
CA ASP A 53 40.16 28.66 17.01
C ASP A 53 39.40 28.69 15.67
N ALA A 54 39.06 29.89 15.20
CA ALA A 54 38.37 30.06 13.92
C ALA A 54 39.19 29.52 12.75
N LEU A 55 40.50 29.74 12.75
CA LEU A 55 41.41 29.24 11.71
C LEU A 55 41.44 27.71 11.69
N ILE A 56 41.55 27.07 12.86
CA ILE A 56 41.54 25.60 12.98
C ILE A 56 40.25 25.03 12.40
N LEU A 57 39.10 25.62 12.75
CA LEU A 57 37.79 25.16 12.28
C LEU A 57 37.62 25.34 10.75
N VAL A 58 38.15 26.43 10.18
CA VAL A 58 38.16 26.63 8.72
C VAL A 58 39.00 25.55 8.04
N ASP A 59 40.16 25.21 8.59
CA ASP A 59 41.03 24.16 8.04
C ASP A 59 40.39 22.76 8.12
N GLU A 60 39.73 22.44 9.24
CA GLU A 60 39.00 21.18 9.41
C GLU A 60 37.85 21.04 8.42
N GLU A 61 37.00 22.06 8.29
CA GLU A 61 35.88 22.03 7.36
C GLU A 61 36.34 21.99 5.90
N ASN A 62 37.44 22.69 5.56
CA ASN A 62 38.05 22.60 4.23
C ASN A 62 38.58 21.20 3.91
N LYS A 63 39.17 20.48 4.89
CA LYS A 63 39.58 19.07 4.70
C LYS A 63 38.38 18.18 4.37
N ILE A 64 37.27 18.37 5.08
CA ILE A 64 36.02 17.64 4.85
C ILE A 64 35.48 17.94 3.45
N LEU A 65 35.38 19.21 3.06
CA LEU A 65 34.91 19.62 1.72
C LEU A 65 35.79 19.07 0.59
N ASN A 66 37.11 19.09 0.78
CA ASN A 66 38.04 18.49 -0.18
C ASN A 66 37.85 16.98 -0.29
N LYS A 67 37.63 16.28 0.84
CA LYS A 67 37.38 14.83 0.84
C LYS A 67 36.05 14.49 0.17
N ILE A 68 35.01 15.30 0.38
CA ILE A 68 33.74 15.19 -0.34
C ILE A 68 33.97 15.32 -1.84
N ASN A 69 34.75 16.32 -2.30
CA ASN A 69 35.06 16.50 -3.72
C ASN A 69 35.90 15.35 -4.30
N GLU A 70 36.86 14.83 -3.55
CA GLU A 70 37.62 13.63 -3.92
C GLU A 70 36.69 12.42 -4.10
N LEU A 71 35.79 12.20 -3.14
CA LEU A 71 34.80 11.13 -3.23
C LEU A 71 33.79 11.36 -4.36
N LYS A 72 33.42 12.61 -4.69
CA LYS A 72 32.59 12.93 -5.87
C LYS A 72 33.26 12.46 -7.15
N SER A 73 34.58 12.63 -7.25
CA SER A 73 35.35 12.20 -8.41
C SER A 73 35.52 10.69 -8.50
N LYS A 74 35.64 10.00 -7.35
CA LYS A 74 35.81 8.54 -7.28
C LYS A 74 34.49 7.77 -7.40
N ASN A 75 33.45 8.22 -6.71
CA ASN A 75 32.18 7.52 -6.50
C ASN A 75 30.97 8.48 -6.63
N PRO A 76 30.68 9.01 -7.83
CA PRO A 76 29.68 10.07 -8.03
C PRO A 76 28.25 9.66 -7.64
N VAL A 77 27.91 8.37 -7.77
CA VAL A 77 26.58 7.85 -7.42
C VAL A 77 26.37 7.77 -5.91
N ILE A 78 27.35 7.23 -5.18
CA ILE A 78 27.27 7.13 -3.71
C ILE A 78 27.23 8.53 -3.12
N ILE A 79 28.11 9.43 -3.57
CA ILE A 79 28.10 10.80 -3.03
C ILE A 79 26.81 11.54 -3.33
N LYS A 80 26.19 11.38 -4.51
CA LYS A 80 24.90 12.01 -4.80
C LYS A 80 23.81 11.63 -3.78
N ASN A 81 23.83 10.42 -3.24
CA ASN A 81 22.86 9.96 -2.23
C ASN A 81 23.10 10.58 -0.85
N TYR A 82 24.37 10.91 -0.52
CA TYR A 82 24.75 11.47 0.78
C TYR A 82 25.01 12.98 0.74
N GLU A 83 25.05 13.60 -0.44
CA GLU A 83 25.44 15.01 -0.64
C GLU A 83 24.56 15.96 0.16
N VAL A 84 23.23 15.79 0.10
CA VAL A 84 22.30 16.62 0.87
C VAL A 84 22.51 16.46 2.37
N LEU A 85 22.75 15.22 2.84
CA LEU A 85 22.96 14.94 4.26
C LEU A 85 24.30 15.49 4.77
N LEU A 86 25.38 15.35 3.99
CA LEU A 86 26.71 15.88 4.31
C LEU A 86 26.70 17.41 4.33
N ILE A 87 26.09 18.05 3.33
CA ILE A 87 25.98 19.52 3.27
C ILE A 87 25.15 20.03 4.45
N ASN A 88 24.02 19.40 4.78
CA ASN A 88 23.22 19.82 5.93
C ASN A 88 23.98 19.63 7.26
N THR A 89 24.72 18.53 7.41
CA THR A 89 25.51 18.27 8.62
C THR A 89 26.62 19.31 8.83
N LEU A 90 27.26 19.77 7.75
CA LEU A 90 28.23 20.88 7.77
C LEU A 90 27.56 22.21 8.09
N LYS A 91 26.40 22.48 7.48
CA LYS A 91 25.58 23.66 7.79
C LYS A 91 25.11 23.68 9.24
N ASP A 92 24.94 22.53 9.89
CA ASP A 92 24.62 22.44 11.31
C ASP A 92 25.86 22.58 12.23
N GLY A 93 27.07 22.73 11.66
CA GLY A 93 28.32 22.84 12.39
C GLY A 93 28.81 21.51 13.01
N ASN A 94 28.27 20.36 12.60
CA ASN A 94 28.62 19.07 13.19
C ASN A 94 29.74 18.36 12.41
N LEU A 95 30.96 18.88 12.55
CA LEU A 95 32.14 18.39 11.80
C LEU A 95 32.44 16.91 12.08
N LYS A 96 32.31 16.46 13.34
CA LYS A 96 32.57 15.07 13.73
C LYS A 96 31.64 14.07 13.03
N LYS A 97 30.34 14.38 12.98
CA LYS A 97 29.36 13.55 12.27
C LYS A 97 29.62 13.53 10.76
N ALA A 98 30.06 14.65 10.18
CA ALA A 98 30.46 14.69 8.78
C ALA A 98 31.66 13.79 8.49
N GLU A 99 32.66 13.74 9.38
CA GLU A 99 33.80 12.82 9.25
C GLU A 99 33.40 11.35 9.40
N GLU A 100 32.49 11.02 10.33
CA GLU A 100 31.96 9.66 10.50
C GLU A 100 31.21 9.20 9.23
N LEU A 101 30.37 10.05 8.65
CA LEU A 101 29.68 9.77 7.39
C LEU A 101 30.66 9.57 6.23
N ILE A 102 31.74 10.36 6.16
CA ILE A 102 32.78 10.17 5.14
C ILE A 102 33.48 8.82 5.28
N LYS A 103 33.80 8.40 6.51
CA LYS A 103 34.41 7.08 6.75
C LYS A 103 33.47 5.94 6.37
N GLU A 104 32.18 6.10 6.68
CA GLU A 104 31.14 5.15 6.25
C GLU A 104 31.13 5.03 4.72
N ILE A 105 31.07 6.17 3.99
CA ILE A 105 31.09 6.21 2.53
C ILE A 105 32.36 5.57 1.95
N ASP A 106 33.54 5.88 2.51
CA ASP A 106 34.83 5.36 2.03
C ASP A 106 34.99 3.85 2.31
N SER A 107 34.28 3.33 3.32
CA SER A 107 34.28 1.90 3.68
C SER A 107 33.28 1.05 2.88
N GLN A 108 32.32 1.67 2.18
CA GLN A 108 31.36 0.96 1.35
C GLN A 108 32.06 0.38 0.12
N LYS A 109 32.17 -0.95 0.04
CA LYS A 109 32.59 -1.64 -1.18
C LYS A 109 31.60 -1.31 -2.28
N ILE A 110 32.12 -0.94 -3.45
CA ILE A 110 31.35 -0.76 -4.69
C ILE A 110 30.51 -2.04 -4.88
N PRO A 111 29.17 -1.99 -4.79
CA PRO A 111 28.35 -3.03 -5.37
C PRO A 111 28.73 -3.06 -6.85
N ALA A 112 29.16 -4.21 -7.37
CA ALA A 112 29.45 -4.38 -8.79
C ALA A 112 28.32 -3.70 -9.57
N GLU A 113 28.68 -2.72 -10.42
CA GLU A 113 27.78 -1.77 -11.08
C GLU A 113 26.30 -2.05 -10.85
N PHE A 114 25.64 -1.20 -10.04
CA PHE A 114 24.20 -1.12 -10.10
C PHE A 114 23.80 -0.80 -11.55
N THR A 115 23.39 -1.82 -12.30
CA THR A 115 22.76 -1.60 -13.59
C THR A 115 21.38 -1.02 -13.31
N PRO A 116 21.11 0.29 -13.54
CA PRO A 116 19.84 0.91 -13.20
C PRO A 116 18.71 0.49 -14.15
N LYS A 117 18.95 -0.56 -14.94
CA LYS A 117 18.06 -1.10 -15.94
C LYS A 117 18.16 -2.61 -15.82
N PRO A 118 17.04 -3.31 -15.60
CA PRO A 118 17.02 -4.74 -15.80
C PRO A 118 17.60 -5.07 -17.17
N THR A 119 18.62 -5.94 -17.23
CA THR A 119 19.13 -6.46 -18.51
C THR A 119 18.00 -7.14 -19.30
N THR A 120 17.01 -7.69 -18.59
CA THR A 120 15.72 -8.13 -19.13
C THR A 120 14.59 -7.90 -18.13
N PRO A 121 13.31 -7.87 -18.56
CA PRO A 121 12.17 -7.76 -17.65
C PRO A 121 12.12 -8.87 -16.58
N LYS A 122 12.76 -10.02 -16.84
CA LYS A 122 12.76 -11.21 -15.97
C LYS A 122 13.97 -11.30 -15.01
N THR A 123 14.94 -10.39 -15.07
CA THR A 123 16.17 -10.52 -14.25
C THR A 123 15.93 -10.13 -12.79
N PHE A 124 16.07 -11.03 -11.83
CA PHE A 124 16.03 -10.63 -10.41
C PHE A 124 17.32 -9.87 -10.02
N PRO A 125 17.29 -8.86 -9.13
CA PRO A 125 18.51 -8.15 -8.71
C PRO A 125 19.45 -9.08 -7.94
N PRO A 126 20.72 -9.25 -8.36
CA PRO A 126 21.69 -10.12 -7.68
C PRO A 126 21.90 -9.76 -6.20
N GLU A 127 21.80 -8.48 -5.86
CA GLU A 127 21.97 -7.96 -4.50
C GLU A 127 20.86 -8.43 -3.56
N LEU A 128 19.73 -8.93 -4.09
CA LEU A 128 18.66 -9.50 -3.29
C LEU A 128 18.75 -11.03 -3.20
N GLU A 129 19.58 -11.71 -3.99
CA GLU A 129 19.64 -13.17 -4.03
C GLU A 129 20.12 -13.79 -2.70
N GLU A 130 20.88 -13.06 -1.88
CA GLU A 130 21.28 -13.56 -0.55
C GLU A 130 20.10 -13.66 0.43
N PHE A 131 19.03 -12.89 0.22
CA PHE A 131 17.85 -12.86 1.09
C PHE A 131 16.74 -13.81 0.64
N TYR A 132 16.80 -14.30 -0.60
CA TYR A 132 15.71 -15.04 -1.24
C TYR A 132 16.22 -16.25 -2.04
N LYS A 133 15.53 -17.39 -1.89
CA LYS A 133 15.79 -18.62 -2.67
C LYS A 133 14.59 -19.01 -3.52
N ASN A 134 14.81 -19.91 -4.49
CA ASN A 134 13.77 -20.40 -5.42
C ASN A 134 13.02 -19.26 -6.14
N ILE A 135 13.76 -18.25 -6.57
CA ILE A 135 13.22 -17.05 -7.22
C ILE A 135 12.65 -17.44 -8.59
N GLN A 136 11.39 -17.08 -8.83
CA GLN A 136 10.71 -17.30 -10.11
C GLN A 136 9.91 -16.06 -10.48
N PHE A 137 10.10 -15.57 -11.71
CA PHE A 137 9.28 -14.50 -12.26
C PHE A 137 7.82 -14.98 -12.44
N ILE A 138 6.86 -14.23 -11.90
CA ILE A 138 5.43 -14.59 -11.96
C ILE A 138 4.57 -13.59 -12.72
N GLY A 139 5.02 -12.35 -12.91
CA GLY A 139 4.23 -11.38 -13.63
C GLY A 139 4.92 -10.04 -13.84
N GLN A 140 4.42 -9.27 -14.79
CA GLN A 140 4.84 -7.91 -15.06
C GLN A 140 3.61 -7.06 -15.39
N GLY A 141 3.43 -5.98 -14.65
CA GLY A 141 2.45 -4.94 -14.94
C GLY A 141 3.06 -3.79 -15.76
N GLY A 142 2.40 -2.63 -15.75
CA GLY A 142 2.89 -1.45 -16.47
C GLY A 142 4.08 -0.73 -15.80
N PHE A 143 4.28 -0.93 -14.49
CA PHE A 143 5.29 -0.20 -13.71
C PHE A 143 6.19 -1.10 -12.86
N ALA A 144 5.79 -2.36 -12.67
CA ALA A 144 6.49 -3.28 -11.79
C ALA A 144 6.48 -4.70 -12.34
N ARG A 145 7.47 -5.45 -11.91
CA ARG A 145 7.66 -6.87 -12.15
C ARG A 145 7.64 -7.59 -10.81
N VAL A 146 7.09 -8.79 -10.80
CA VAL A 146 6.81 -9.54 -9.60
C VAL A 146 7.44 -10.92 -9.70
N PHE A 147 8.10 -11.32 -8.62
CA PHE A 147 8.74 -12.61 -8.46
C PHE A 147 8.13 -13.31 -7.26
N LYS A 148 7.94 -14.63 -7.31
CA LYS A 148 7.78 -15.44 -6.10
C LYS A 148 9.15 -15.92 -5.65
N ALA A 149 9.36 -15.96 -4.35
CA ALA A 149 10.58 -16.51 -3.75
C ALA A 149 10.29 -17.06 -2.36
N ILE A 150 11.27 -17.71 -1.75
CA ILE A 150 11.26 -18.12 -0.36
C ILE A 150 12.27 -17.25 0.39
N ARG A 151 11.80 -16.55 1.42
CA ARG A 151 12.64 -15.72 2.28
C ARG A 151 13.59 -16.58 3.10
N VAL A 152 14.88 -16.29 3.06
CA VAL A 152 15.92 -17.14 3.66
C VAL A 152 15.81 -17.18 5.20
N LYS A 153 15.48 -16.05 5.84
CA LYS A 153 15.50 -15.91 7.30
C LYS A 153 14.54 -16.87 8.04
N ASP A 154 13.39 -17.20 7.43
CA ASP A 154 12.32 -17.96 8.07
C ASP A 154 11.59 -18.95 7.14
N ASN A 155 12.09 -19.14 5.92
CA ASN A 155 11.48 -20.00 4.89
C ASN A 155 10.05 -19.60 4.49
N LEU A 156 9.65 -18.34 4.69
CA LEU A 156 8.33 -17.87 4.30
C LEU A 156 8.24 -17.67 2.77
N PRO A 157 7.24 -18.25 2.08
CA PRO A 157 6.95 -17.91 0.68
C PRO A 157 6.44 -16.47 0.55
N VAL A 158 7.06 -15.69 -0.32
CA VAL A 158 6.78 -14.25 -0.51
C VAL A 158 6.71 -13.90 -1.98
N ALA A 159 6.01 -12.80 -2.28
CA ALA A 159 6.08 -12.14 -3.57
C ALA A 159 6.91 -10.85 -3.45
N ILE A 160 7.84 -10.65 -4.38
CA ILE A 160 8.74 -9.50 -4.45
C ILE A 160 8.37 -8.66 -5.65
N LYS A 161 7.91 -7.43 -5.43
CA LYS A 161 7.57 -6.46 -6.49
C LYS A 161 8.65 -5.41 -6.61
N LEU A 162 9.19 -5.29 -7.80
CA LEU A 162 10.29 -4.39 -8.17
C LEU A 162 9.79 -3.47 -9.29
N PRO A 163 10.18 -2.19 -9.33
CA PRO A 163 9.86 -1.35 -10.46
C PRO A 163 10.53 -1.84 -11.75
N ILE A 164 9.91 -1.57 -12.90
CA ILE A 164 10.47 -1.90 -14.22
C ILE A 164 11.63 -0.97 -14.57
N SER A 165 11.54 0.29 -14.16
CA SER A 165 12.55 1.32 -14.37
C SER A 165 12.71 2.19 -13.12
N LEU A 166 13.89 2.76 -12.96
CA LEU A 166 14.26 3.60 -11.82
C LEU A 166 14.22 5.09 -12.17
N ASP A 167 13.51 5.45 -13.24
CA ASP A 167 13.31 6.85 -13.60
C ASP A 167 12.46 7.57 -12.52
N ALA A 168 12.61 8.89 -12.44
CA ALA A 168 11.99 9.68 -11.39
C ALA A 168 10.44 9.61 -11.39
N SER A 169 9.81 9.29 -12.52
CA SER A 169 8.34 9.16 -12.59
C SER A 169 7.88 7.83 -12.01
N THR A 170 8.53 6.72 -12.40
CA THR A 170 8.26 5.38 -11.86
C THR A 170 8.58 5.31 -10.36
N GLY A 171 9.70 5.90 -9.94
CA GLY A 171 10.07 5.96 -8.51
C GLY A 171 9.06 6.72 -7.65
N LYS A 172 8.56 7.89 -8.09
CA LYS A 172 7.53 8.64 -7.36
C LYS A 172 6.22 7.86 -7.23
N SER A 173 5.78 7.20 -8.29
CA SER A 173 4.58 6.35 -8.27
C SER A 173 4.74 5.16 -7.31
N PHE A 174 5.92 4.51 -7.34
CA PHE A 174 6.23 3.38 -6.46
C PHE A 174 6.26 3.78 -4.97
N ILE A 175 6.87 4.93 -4.64
CA ILE A 175 6.89 5.46 -3.26
C ILE A 175 5.47 5.83 -2.80
N LYS A 176 4.66 6.45 -3.65
CA LYS A 176 3.27 6.79 -3.30
C LYS A 176 2.41 5.55 -3.05
N GLU A 177 2.61 4.50 -3.87
CA GLU A 177 2.00 3.20 -3.64
C GLU A 177 2.43 2.61 -2.30
N LEU A 178 3.72 2.71 -1.97
CA LEU A 178 4.29 2.25 -0.72
C LEU A 178 3.69 2.98 0.50
N GLU A 179 3.56 4.30 0.44
CA GLU A 179 3.00 5.11 1.51
C GLU A 179 1.54 4.79 1.84
N ASN A 180 0.74 4.41 0.84
CA ASN A 180 -0.65 4.01 1.06
C ASN A 180 -0.75 2.58 1.56
N TRP A 181 -0.03 1.66 0.92
CA TRP A 181 -0.20 0.23 1.16
C TRP A 181 0.34 -0.18 2.53
N THR A 182 1.45 0.41 2.99
CA THR A 182 2.01 0.10 4.32
C THR A 182 1.12 0.52 5.49
N LYS A 183 0.15 1.42 5.26
CA LYS A 183 -0.86 1.82 6.25
C LYS A 183 -2.04 0.85 6.34
N LEU A 184 -2.10 -0.14 5.45
CA LEU A 184 -3.20 -1.08 5.32
C LEU A 184 -2.78 -2.48 5.79
N ASN A 185 -3.48 -2.97 6.80
CA ASN A 185 -3.30 -4.33 7.31
C ASN A 185 -4.68 -4.91 7.61
N HIS A 186 -5.17 -5.77 6.71
CA HIS A 186 -6.51 -6.32 6.76
C HIS A 186 -6.55 -7.66 6.01
N PRO A 187 -7.35 -8.66 6.43
CA PRO A 187 -7.44 -9.98 5.80
C PRO A 187 -7.70 -9.96 4.29
N ASN A 188 -8.54 -9.05 3.82
CA ASN A 188 -8.87 -8.85 2.40
C ASN A 188 -7.97 -7.85 1.67
N ILE A 189 -6.80 -7.53 2.23
CA ILE A 189 -5.76 -6.72 1.60
C ILE A 189 -4.48 -7.55 1.61
N VAL A 190 -3.76 -7.57 0.49
CA VAL A 190 -2.46 -8.26 0.41
C VAL A 190 -1.51 -7.62 1.41
N LYS A 191 -0.95 -8.43 2.32
CA LYS A 191 -0.08 -7.92 3.37
C LYS A 191 1.29 -7.56 2.83
N VAL A 192 1.76 -6.34 3.12
CA VAL A 192 3.17 -5.95 2.93
C VAL A 192 3.96 -6.39 4.16
N TYR A 193 4.99 -7.19 3.94
CA TYR A 193 5.89 -7.66 5.00
C TYR A 193 7.07 -6.74 5.21
N ASP A 194 7.68 -6.28 4.12
CA ASP A 194 8.88 -5.45 4.14
C ASP A 194 8.96 -4.62 2.87
N TYR A 195 9.82 -3.61 2.88
CA TYR A 195 10.09 -2.79 1.71
C TYR A 195 11.47 -2.16 1.82
N ASN A 196 12.01 -1.80 0.66
CA ASN A 196 13.17 -0.93 0.61
C ASN A 196 12.97 0.15 -0.46
N ILE A 197 13.71 1.25 -0.35
CA ILE A 197 13.74 2.33 -1.34
C ILE A 197 15.13 2.41 -1.98
N LEU A 198 16.20 2.27 -1.19
CA LEU A 198 17.58 2.38 -1.65
C LEU A 198 18.46 1.25 -1.08
N PRO A 199 19.40 0.69 -1.87
CA PRO A 199 19.70 1.04 -3.26
C PRO A 199 18.66 0.47 -4.25
N ILE A 200 17.93 -0.58 -3.85
CA ILE A 200 16.94 -1.26 -4.69
C ILE A 200 15.54 -1.05 -4.09
N PRO A 201 14.66 -0.31 -4.77
CA PRO A 201 13.28 -0.21 -4.36
C PRO A 201 12.53 -1.53 -4.59
N TYR A 202 11.93 -2.09 -3.54
CA TYR A 202 11.08 -3.28 -3.64
C TYR A 202 10.00 -3.32 -2.57
N PHE A 203 8.96 -4.11 -2.84
CA PHE A 203 8.02 -4.61 -1.84
C PHE A 203 8.22 -6.09 -1.63
N GLU A 204 8.30 -6.53 -0.39
CA GLU A 204 8.06 -7.91 0.00
C GLU A 204 6.63 -8.02 0.53
N MET A 205 5.85 -8.93 -0.03
CA MET A 205 4.44 -9.08 0.28
C MET A 205 4.00 -10.54 0.33
N GLU A 206 2.79 -10.74 0.86
CA GLU A 206 2.10 -12.03 0.90
C GLU A 206 1.99 -12.65 -0.51
N LEU A 207 2.48 -13.88 -0.64
CA LEU A 207 2.35 -14.65 -1.88
C LEU A 207 0.93 -15.22 -2.00
N CYS A 208 0.16 -14.71 -2.95
CA CYS A 208 -1.16 -15.23 -3.33
C CYS A 208 -1.05 -16.29 -4.43
N ASP A 209 -2.12 -17.08 -4.60
CA ASP A 209 -2.10 -18.28 -5.44
C ASP A 209 -2.35 -17.94 -6.92
N GLU A 210 -3.32 -17.06 -7.21
CA GLU A 210 -3.60 -16.52 -8.55
C GLU A 210 -4.34 -15.17 -8.50
N SER A 211 -4.48 -14.50 -9.64
CA SER A 211 -5.35 -13.33 -9.78
C SER A 211 -6.81 -13.72 -10.05
N LEU A 212 -7.77 -12.87 -9.69
CA LEU A 212 -9.18 -13.07 -10.03
C LEU A 212 -9.40 -13.04 -11.54
N GLU A 213 -8.55 -12.33 -12.29
CA GLU A 213 -8.52 -12.36 -13.75
C GLU A 213 -8.23 -13.76 -14.28
N ASP A 214 -7.19 -14.42 -13.77
CA ASP A 214 -6.82 -15.77 -14.18
C ASP A 214 -7.86 -16.80 -13.72
N TYR A 215 -8.41 -16.60 -12.52
CA TYR A 215 -9.52 -17.40 -12.01
C TYR A 215 -10.74 -17.33 -12.95
N LEU A 216 -11.12 -16.12 -13.38
CA LEU A 216 -12.22 -15.89 -14.30
C LEU A 216 -11.93 -16.48 -15.70
N LYS A 217 -10.71 -16.37 -16.22
CA LYS A 217 -10.33 -17.00 -17.51
C LYS A 217 -10.54 -18.51 -17.50
N ARG A 218 -10.27 -19.17 -16.36
CA ARG A 218 -10.47 -20.63 -16.21
C ARG A 218 -11.95 -20.99 -16.04
N LYS A 219 -12.70 -20.25 -15.22
CA LYS A 219 -14.11 -20.55 -14.90
C LYS A 219 -15.10 -20.06 -15.94
N ARG A 220 -14.73 -19.04 -16.73
CA ARG A 220 -15.56 -18.24 -17.66
C ARG A 220 -16.67 -17.44 -16.98
N VAL A 221 -17.49 -18.10 -16.16
CA VAL A 221 -18.58 -17.50 -15.39
C VAL A 221 -18.58 -18.15 -14.00
N LEU A 222 -18.77 -17.37 -12.95
CA LEU A 222 -18.87 -17.86 -11.58
C LEU A 222 -20.33 -18.07 -11.18
N ASP A 223 -20.56 -18.99 -10.24
CA ASP A 223 -21.85 -19.09 -9.56
C ASP A 223 -22.17 -17.78 -8.84
N VAL A 224 -23.44 -17.38 -8.82
CA VAL A 224 -23.86 -16.08 -8.30
C VAL A 224 -23.48 -15.93 -6.82
N LYS A 225 -23.65 -16.99 -6.03
CA LYS A 225 -23.26 -17.01 -4.61
C LYS A 225 -21.75 -16.86 -4.44
N GLU A 226 -20.95 -17.52 -5.28
CA GLU A 226 -19.50 -17.40 -5.25
C GLU A 226 -19.04 -15.98 -5.60
N ALA A 227 -19.57 -15.41 -6.69
CA ALA A 227 -19.30 -14.03 -7.08
C ALA A 227 -19.71 -13.04 -5.99
N SER A 228 -20.92 -13.16 -5.42
CA SER A 228 -21.38 -12.34 -4.30
C SER A 228 -20.46 -12.44 -3.09
N TYR A 229 -19.96 -13.63 -2.77
CA TYR A 229 -19.04 -13.84 -1.65
C TYR A 229 -17.68 -13.16 -1.88
N ILE A 230 -17.14 -13.24 -3.11
CA ILE A 230 -15.91 -12.55 -3.48
C ILE A 230 -16.10 -11.04 -3.32
N ILE A 231 -17.18 -10.50 -3.90
CA ILE A 231 -17.48 -9.06 -3.87
C ILE A 231 -17.72 -8.56 -2.44
N PHE A 232 -18.42 -9.34 -1.60
CA PHE A 232 -18.65 -9.03 -0.19
C PHE A 232 -17.33 -8.90 0.59
N ASN A 233 -16.36 -9.78 0.34
CA ASN A 233 -15.05 -9.75 0.99
C ASN A 233 -14.16 -8.62 0.46
N ILE A 234 -14.22 -8.30 -0.83
CA ILE A 234 -13.55 -7.11 -1.37
C ILE A 234 -14.15 -5.82 -0.81
N ALA A 235 -15.47 -5.76 -0.64
CA ALA A 235 -16.13 -4.64 0.02
C ALA A 235 -15.65 -4.47 1.47
N GLU A 236 -15.30 -5.55 2.19
CA GLU A 236 -14.71 -5.47 3.53
C GLU A 236 -13.34 -4.79 3.52
N GLY A 237 -12.46 -5.18 2.59
CA GLY A 237 -11.14 -4.54 2.43
C GLY A 237 -11.24 -3.07 2.04
N LEU A 238 -12.17 -2.73 1.14
CA LEU A 238 -12.44 -1.34 0.76
C LEU A 238 -13.02 -0.53 1.93
N LYS A 239 -13.92 -1.10 2.74
CA LYS A 239 -14.46 -0.47 3.95
C LYS A 239 -13.33 -0.07 4.90
N TYR A 240 -12.40 -0.98 5.16
CA TYR A 240 -11.23 -0.71 5.99
C TYR A 240 -10.39 0.45 5.43
N ALA A 241 -10.08 0.43 4.13
CA ALA A 241 -9.28 1.48 3.50
C ALA A 241 -9.98 2.84 3.43
N HIS A 242 -11.28 2.86 3.11
CA HIS A 242 -12.09 4.08 3.03
C HIS A 242 -12.19 4.77 4.40
N ASN A 243 -12.29 3.99 5.49
CA ASN A 243 -12.24 4.53 6.87
C ASN A 243 -10.91 5.22 7.21
N LYS A 244 -9.82 4.90 6.48
CA LYS A 244 -8.52 5.58 6.57
C LYS A 244 -8.33 6.69 5.53
N GLY A 245 -9.37 7.03 4.77
CA GLY A 245 -9.33 8.04 3.71
C GLY A 245 -8.58 7.58 2.45
N ILE A 246 -8.29 6.28 2.31
CA ILE A 246 -7.59 5.71 1.16
C ILE A 246 -8.61 5.11 0.19
N ILE A 247 -8.63 5.61 -1.04
CA ILE A 247 -9.51 5.14 -2.13
C ILE A 247 -8.64 4.42 -3.15
N HIS A 248 -9.06 3.29 -3.70
CA HIS A 248 -8.22 2.49 -4.59
C HIS A 248 -8.08 3.11 -5.99
N ARG A 249 -9.22 3.46 -6.64
CA ARG A 249 -9.34 4.12 -7.95
C ARG A 249 -8.93 3.32 -9.20
N ASP A 250 -8.44 2.10 -9.05
CA ASP A 250 -7.98 1.23 -10.16
C ASP A 250 -8.30 -0.23 -9.86
N LEU A 251 -9.47 -0.48 -9.29
CA LEU A 251 -9.92 -1.83 -8.98
C LEU A 251 -10.34 -2.54 -10.27
N LYS A 252 -9.82 -3.74 -10.45
CA LYS A 252 -10.04 -4.65 -11.59
C LYS A 252 -9.68 -6.07 -11.18
N PRO A 253 -10.11 -7.12 -11.91
CA PRO A 253 -9.82 -8.51 -11.53
C PRO A 253 -8.32 -8.82 -11.39
N HIS A 254 -7.46 -8.13 -12.15
CA HIS A 254 -6.01 -8.24 -12.02
C HIS A 254 -5.48 -7.80 -10.65
N ASN A 255 -6.12 -6.80 -10.03
CA ASN A 255 -5.72 -6.21 -8.75
C ASN A 255 -6.44 -6.86 -7.55
N ILE A 256 -7.13 -7.98 -7.80
CA ILE A 256 -7.71 -8.83 -6.76
C ILE A 256 -7.03 -10.18 -6.86
N LEU A 257 -6.30 -10.58 -5.83
CA LEU A 257 -5.63 -11.87 -5.75
C LEU A 257 -6.41 -12.83 -4.86
N LEU A 258 -6.25 -14.13 -5.08
CA LEU A 258 -6.86 -15.18 -4.26
C LEU A 258 -5.78 -15.85 -3.42
N LYS A 259 -6.04 -15.97 -2.11
CA LYS A 259 -5.22 -16.78 -1.19
C LYS A 259 -6.10 -17.79 -0.50
N ASN A 260 -5.95 -19.07 -0.82
CA ASN A 260 -6.80 -20.16 -0.35
C ASN A 260 -8.30 -19.84 -0.57
N GLY A 261 -8.63 -19.27 -1.73
CA GLY A 261 -9.99 -18.83 -2.07
C GLY A 261 -10.45 -17.52 -1.42
N ILE A 262 -9.66 -16.92 -0.50
CA ILE A 262 -9.98 -15.63 0.10
C ILE A 262 -9.49 -14.50 -0.82
N PRO A 263 -10.36 -13.57 -1.24
CA PRO A 263 -9.96 -12.49 -2.12
C PRO A 263 -9.25 -11.35 -1.35
N LYS A 264 -8.19 -10.83 -1.95
CA LYS A 264 -7.29 -9.82 -1.39
C LYS A 264 -6.97 -8.73 -2.39
N ILE A 265 -7.10 -7.49 -1.98
CA ILE A 265 -6.82 -6.31 -2.82
C ILE A 265 -5.32 -6.00 -2.81
N THR A 266 -4.74 -5.77 -3.99
CA THR A 266 -3.33 -5.35 -4.19
C THR A 266 -3.27 -4.00 -4.92
N ASP A 267 -2.08 -3.39 -5.01
CA ASP A 267 -1.79 -2.25 -5.89
C ASP A 267 -2.49 -0.93 -5.50
N TRP A 268 -2.27 -0.47 -4.26
CA TRP A 268 -2.86 0.74 -3.64
C TRP A 268 -2.25 2.09 -4.12
N GLY A 269 -1.80 2.15 -5.36
CA GLY A 269 -0.95 3.23 -5.92
C GLY A 269 -1.58 4.59 -6.20
N LEU A 270 -2.89 4.78 -5.97
CA LEU A 270 -3.65 5.99 -6.28
C LEU A 270 -3.42 6.54 -7.69
N SER A 271 -4.18 5.98 -8.64
CA SER A 271 -4.64 6.61 -9.88
C SER A 271 -3.53 7.22 -10.73
N LYS A 272 -3.14 6.47 -11.76
CA LYS A 272 -2.44 6.99 -12.92
C LYS A 272 -3.08 8.32 -13.28
N VAL A 273 -2.29 9.38 -13.20
CA VAL A 273 -2.52 10.56 -14.04
C VAL A 273 -2.85 9.95 -15.40
N ILE A 274 -4.02 10.26 -15.97
CA ILE A 274 -4.28 10.03 -17.38
C ILE A 274 -3.09 10.70 -18.04
N ALA A 275 -2.06 9.92 -18.34
CA ALA A 275 -0.86 10.46 -18.91
C ALA A 275 -1.39 11.10 -20.18
N LYS A 276 -1.22 12.42 -20.31
CA LYS A 276 -1.30 13.08 -21.59
C LYS A 276 -0.16 12.53 -22.45
N SER A 277 -0.21 11.24 -22.77
CA SER A 277 0.58 10.67 -23.84
C SER A 277 -0.23 10.98 -25.10
N THR A 278 0.22 12.01 -25.80
CA THR A 278 -0.22 12.41 -27.14
C THR A 278 0.09 11.36 -28.22
N SER A 279 0.45 10.13 -27.84
CA SER A 279 0.72 9.02 -28.73
C SER A 279 -0.47 8.05 -28.75
N THR A 280 -1.15 7.99 -29.89
CA THR A 280 -2.31 7.17 -30.26
C THR A 280 -2.06 5.66 -30.32
N THR A 281 -1.03 5.13 -29.66
CA THR A 281 -0.69 3.71 -29.72
C THR A 281 -0.34 3.17 -28.34
N LYS A 282 -1.29 2.38 -27.80
CA LYS A 282 -1.26 1.65 -26.50
C LYS A 282 -1.45 2.54 -25.27
N TYR A 283 -2.72 2.75 -24.89
CA TYR A 283 -3.05 3.10 -23.51
C TYR A 283 -2.43 2.03 -22.60
N ALA A 284 -1.56 2.43 -21.66
CA ALA A 284 -0.98 1.54 -20.66
C ALA A 284 -2.03 0.96 -19.67
N PHE A 285 -3.31 1.31 -19.86
CA PHE A 285 -4.42 1.01 -18.98
C PHE A 285 -5.58 0.40 -19.74
N THR A 286 -6.28 -0.47 -19.04
CA THR A 286 -7.51 -1.13 -19.49
C THR A 286 -8.69 -0.32 -18.94
N PRO A 287 -9.27 0.63 -19.72
CA PRO A 287 -10.29 1.58 -19.25
C PRO A 287 -11.65 0.95 -18.93
N TYR A 288 -11.87 -0.33 -19.20
CA TYR A 288 -13.17 -1.00 -19.07
C TYR A 288 -13.78 -0.95 -17.66
N TYR A 289 -12.97 -0.74 -16.62
CA TYR A 289 -13.43 -0.62 -15.23
C TYR A 289 -13.56 0.83 -14.76
N ALA A 290 -13.09 1.81 -15.53
CA ALA A 290 -13.09 3.21 -15.12
C ALA A 290 -14.52 3.75 -14.98
N SER A 291 -14.74 4.60 -13.98
CA SER A 291 -16.04 5.22 -13.72
C SER A 291 -16.26 6.49 -14.57
N PRO A 292 -17.53 6.92 -14.77
CA PRO A 292 -17.85 8.14 -15.51
C PRO A 292 -17.11 9.38 -15.00
N GLU A 293 -16.95 9.55 -13.68
CA GLU A 293 -16.23 10.66 -13.07
C GLU A 293 -14.71 10.64 -13.29
N GLN A 294 -14.15 9.49 -13.68
CA GLN A 294 -12.74 9.41 -14.11
C GLN A 294 -12.53 9.96 -15.52
N PHE A 295 -13.57 9.99 -16.36
CA PHE A 295 -13.51 10.55 -17.72
C PHE A 295 -13.99 12.00 -17.79
N SER A 296 -15.00 12.36 -16.99
CA SER A 296 -15.60 13.69 -17.07
C SER A 296 -15.95 14.25 -15.71
N LYS A 297 -15.49 15.48 -15.45
CA LYS A 297 -15.83 16.27 -14.25
C LYS A 297 -17.32 16.59 -14.13
N LYS A 298 -18.12 16.41 -15.19
CA LYS A 298 -19.58 16.56 -15.16
C LYS A 298 -20.22 15.65 -14.10
N PHE A 299 -19.63 14.48 -13.86
CA PHE A 299 -20.13 13.51 -12.87
C PHE A 299 -19.59 13.77 -11.44
N GLY A 300 -18.79 14.82 -11.25
CA GLY A 300 -18.19 15.20 -9.97
C GLY A 300 -16.72 14.80 -9.85
N ASN A 301 -16.21 14.84 -8.62
CA ASN A 301 -14.82 14.47 -8.30
C ASN A 301 -14.72 12.97 -7.99
N ILE A 302 -13.55 12.39 -8.28
CA ILE A 302 -13.20 11.01 -7.90
C ILE A 302 -13.28 10.87 -6.37
N GLY A 303 -13.97 9.84 -5.91
CA GLY A 303 -14.24 9.57 -4.50
C GLY A 303 -14.42 8.07 -4.24
N PHE A 304 -14.89 7.69 -3.06
CA PHE A 304 -15.11 6.27 -2.73
C PHE A 304 -16.14 5.58 -3.64
N TRP A 305 -17.07 6.35 -4.24
CA TRP A 305 -18.03 5.88 -5.24
C TRP A 305 -17.37 5.34 -6.52
N THR A 306 -16.12 5.73 -6.79
CA THR A 306 -15.33 5.19 -7.91
C THR A 306 -15.02 3.72 -7.69
N ASP A 307 -14.65 3.33 -6.46
CA ASP A 307 -14.40 1.93 -6.12
C ASP A 307 -15.72 1.12 -6.16
N ILE A 308 -16.84 1.72 -5.77
CA ILE A 308 -18.19 1.09 -5.86
C ILE A 308 -18.55 0.79 -7.32
N TRP A 309 -18.32 1.73 -8.24
CA TRP A 309 -18.52 1.49 -9.67
C TRP A 309 -17.64 0.35 -10.18
N GLN A 310 -16.35 0.40 -9.89
CA GLN A 310 -15.38 -0.61 -10.31
C GLN A 310 -15.78 -2.01 -9.80
N LEU A 311 -16.23 -2.08 -8.56
CA LEU A 311 -16.73 -3.31 -7.97
C LEU A 311 -18.01 -3.81 -8.65
N GLY A 312 -18.90 -2.90 -9.06
CA GLY A 312 -20.08 -3.21 -9.89
C GLY A 312 -19.71 -3.79 -11.26
N VAL A 313 -18.70 -3.22 -11.93
CA VAL A 313 -18.20 -3.74 -13.22
C VAL A 313 -17.63 -5.14 -13.05
N ILE A 314 -16.83 -5.35 -12.00
CA ILE A 314 -16.28 -6.67 -11.67
C ILE A 314 -17.41 -7.65 -11.37
N PHE A 315 -18.40 -7.26 -10.56
CA PHE A 315 -19.50 -8.15 -10.20
C PHE A 315 -20.34 -8.56 -11.41
N TYR A 316 -20.63 -7.62 -12.31
CA TYR A 316 -21.26 -7.89 -13.59
C TYR A 316 -20.46 -8.92 -14.39
N GLN A 317 -19.14 -8.72 -14.48
CA GLN A 317 -18.28 -9.60 -15.26
C GLN A 317 -18.17 -11.01 -14.67
N LEU A 318 -18.04 -11.13 -13.34
CA LEU A 318 -17.98 -12.44 -12.68
C LEU A 318 -19.25 -13.26 -12.91
N THR A 319 -20.41 -12.60 -12.92
CA THR A 319 -21.72 -13.26 -13.00
C THR A 319 -22.22 -13.47 -14.43
N THR A 320 -21.73 -12.71 -15.42
CA THR A 320 -22.16 -12.83 -16.83
C THR A 320 -21.08 -13.35 -17.77
N GLY A 321 -19.80 -13.30 -17.35
CA GLY A 321 -18.65 -13.58 -18.20
C GLY A 321 -18.31 -12.47 -19.20
N LYS A 322 -19.06 -11.36 -19.22
CA LYS A 322 -18.89 -10.24 -20.15
C LYS A 322 -18.71 -8.93 -19.41
N LEU A 323 -18.09 -7.94 -20.06
CA LEU A 323 -18.05 -6.59 -19.52
C LEU A 323 -19.43 -5.90 -19.72
N PRO A 324 -19.83 -5.00 -18.81
CA PRO A 324 -21.07 -4.23 -18.95
C PRO A 324 -21.02 -3.20 -20.09
N PHE A 325 -19.81 -2.74 -20.44
CA PHE A 325 -19.55 -1.74 -21.46
C PHE A 325 -18.36 -2.17 -22.30
N GLU A 326 -18.54 -2.23 -23.61
CA GLU A 326 -17.52 -2.56 -24.60
C GLU A 326 -17.61 -1.52 -25.72
N GLY A 327 -16.49 -1.17 -26.33
CA GLY A 327 -16.40 -0.24 -27.46
C GLY A 327 -15.17 -0.58 -28.29
N ASP A 328 -15.22 -0.28 -29.58
CA ASP A 328 -14.17 -0.61 -30.55
C ASP A 328 -12.94 0.27 -30.35
N ASP A 329 -13.14 1.49 -29.85
CA ASP A 329 -12.06 2.40 -29.47
C ASP A 329 -12.29 3.11 -28.13
N PHE A 330 -11.29 3.86 -27.68
CA PHE A 330 -11.29 4.54 -26.39
C PHE A 330 -12.35 5.65 -26.28
N VAL A 331 -12.59 6.39 -27.38
CA VAL A 331 -13.56 7.48 -27.41
C VAL A 331 -14.98 6.92 -27.38
N GLU A 332 -15.22 5.85 -28.13
CA GLU A 332 -16.49 5.13 -28.10
C GLU A 332 -16.75 4.54 -26.72
N LEU A 333 -15.79 3.82 -26.14
CA LEU A 333 -15.94 3.24 -24.81
C LEU A 333 -16.21 4.31 -23.74
N MET A 334 -15.52 5.46 -23.80
CA MET A 334 -15.79 6.59 -22.91
C MET A 334 -17.23 7.09 -23.07
N THR A 335 -17.70 7.21 -24.30
CA THR A 335 -19.07 7.64 -24.61
C THR A 335 -20.06 6.64 -24.01
N ILE A 336 -19.91 5.34 -24.28
CA ILE A 336 -20.77 4.28 -23.75
C ILE A 336 -20.78 4.26 -22.22
N ILE A 337 -19.61 4.35 -21.58
CA ILE A 337 -19.51 4.40 -20.11
C ILE A 337 -20.24 5.64 -19.55
N THR A 338 -20.29 6.75 -20.27
CA THR A 338 -20.91 7.99 -19.78
C THR A 338 -22.38 8.18 -20.17
N THR A 339 -22.88 7.50 -21.21
CA THR A 339 -24.25 7.68 -21.73
C THR A 339 -25.14 6.45 -21.64
N GLU A 340 -24.62 5.25 -21.94
CA GLU A 340 -25.44 4.06 -22.15
C GLU A 340 -25.68 3.25 -20.87
N LYS A 341 -26.83 2.61 -20.76
CA LYS A 341 -27.09 1.62 -19.69
C LYS A 341 -26.54 0.25 -20.11
N PRO A 342 -25.99 -0.55 -19.18
CA PRO A 342 -25.58 -1.91 -19.51
C PRO A 342 -26.79 -2.78 -19.81
N ILE A 343 -26.59 -3.85 -20.58
CA ILE A 343 -27.58 -4.93 -20.70
C ILE A 343 -27.88 -5.46 -19.30
N LYS A 344 -29.12 -5.87 -19.04
CA LYS A 344 -29.47 -6.44 -17.74
C LYS A 344 -28.68 -7.74 -17.52
N PRO A 345 -28.02 -7.93 -16.36
CA PRO A 345 -27.30 -9.17 -16.06
C PRO A 345 -28.15 -10.43 -16.26
N SER A 346 -29.44 -10.40 -15.88
CA SER A 346 -30.35 -11.55 -16.02
C SER A 346 -30.63 -11.96 -17.47
N GLU A 347 -30.49 -11.04 -18.43
CA GLU A 347 -30.61 -11.34 -19.86
C GLU A 347 -29.41 -12.16 -20.38
N LEU A 348 -28.25 -12.06 -19.71
CA LEU A 348 -27.04 -12.81 -20.05
C LEU A 348 -26.86 -14.07 -19.19
N ASN A 349 -27.32 -14.05 -17.94
CA ASN A 349 -27.30 -15.19 -17.04
C ASN A 349 -28.64 -15.28 -16.27
N PRO A 350 -29.56 -16.18 -16.69
CA PRO A 350 -30.87 -16.36 -16.06
C PRO A 350 -30.85 -16.80 -14.59
N ASN A 351 -29.69 -17.25 -14.07
CA ASN A 351 -29.56 -17.60 -12.65
C ASN A 351 -29.43 -16.37 -11.74
N ILE A 352 -29.25 -15.17 -12.31
CA ILE A 352 -29.20 -13.92 -11.56
C ILE A 352 -30.62 -13.50 -11.20
N ASN A 353 -30.91 -13.44 -9.90
CA ASN A 353 -32.20 -12.97 -9.40
C ASN A 353 -32.27 -11.43 -9.36
N ASN A 354 -33.49 -10.91 -9.14
CA ASN A 354 -33.73 -9.47 -9.09
C ASN A 354 -32.91 -8.75 -8.00
N GLU A 355 -32.62 -9.41 -6.88
CA GLU A 355 -31.84 -8.80 -5.79
C GLU A 355 -30.41 -8.50 -6.25
N ILE A 356 -29.74 -9.48 -6.84
CA ILE A 356 -28.36 -9.33 -7.34
C ILE A 356 -28.31 -8.39 -8.54
N GLU A 357 -29.26 -8.49 -9.47
CA GLU A 357 -29.36 -7.56 -10.60
C GLU A 357 -29.47 -6.11 -10.12
N ASN A 358 -30.34 -5.84 -9.14
CA ASN A 358 -30.49 -4.50 -8.58
C ASN A 358 -29.22 -3.99 -7.89
N ILE A 359 -28.49 -4.85 -7.18
CA ILE A 359 -27.20 -4.50 -6.56
C ILE A 359 -26.18 -4.10 -7.63
N ILE A 360 -26.03 -4.92 -8.68
CA ILE A 360 -25.10 -4.65 -9.78
C ILE A 360 -25.45 -3.33 -10.48
N LEU A 361 -26.72 -3.16 -10.87
CA LEU A 361 -27.17 -1.97 -11.61
C LEU A 361 -27.09 -0.70 -10.76
N LYS A 362 -27.34 -0.78 -9.44
CA LYS A 362 -27.15 0.37 -8.53
C LYS A 362 -25.69 0.79 -8.42
N CYS A 363 -24.74 -0.15 -8.45
CA CYS A 363 -23.31 0.18 -8.52
C CYS A 363 -22.95 0.89 -9.84
N LEU A 364 -23.63 0.52 -10.94
CA LEU A 364 -23.41 1.04 -12.29
C LEU A 364 -24.27 2.28 -12.63
N SER A 365 -24.88 2.93 -11.63
CA SER A 365 -25.51 4.23 -11.80
C SER A 365 -24.48 5.27 -12.23
N LYS A 366 -24.77 6.02 -13.30
CA LYS A 366 -23.80 6.98 -13.90
C LYS A 366 -23.43 8.09 -12.92
N ASN A 367 -24.43 8.69 -12.29
CA ASN A 367 -24.24 9.70 -11.26
C ASN A 367 -23.83 9.03 -9.94
N PRO A 368 -22.69 9.41 -9.34
CA PRO A 368 -22.22 8.84 -8.07
C PRO A 368 -23.24 8.91 -6.93
N LYS A 369 -24.11 9.93 -6.90
CA LYS A 369 -25.15 10.08 -5.87
C LYS A 369 -26.26 9.04 -5.94
N ASP A 370 -26.44 8.42 -7.10
CA ASP A 370 -27.45 7.38 -7.35
C ASP A 370 -26.88 5.97 -7.13
N ARG A 371 -25.59 5.87 -6.74
CA ARG A 371 -24.95 4.63 -6.27
C ARG A 371 -25.19 4.47 -4.77
N TYR A 372 -24.53 3.46 -4.18
CA TYR A 372 -24.48 3.30 -2.73
C TYR A 372 -23.77 4.48 -2.05
N SER A 373 -24.33 4.96 -0.93
CA SER A 373 -23.80 6.10 -0.17
C SER A 373 -22.52 5.77 0.59
N SER A 374 -22.22 4.48 0.76
CA SER A 374 -20.98 3.95 1.33
C SER A 374 -20.77 2.50 0.88
N ILE A 375 -19.53 2.02 0.96
CA ILE A 375 -19.23 0.62 0.68
C ILE A 375 -19.90 -0.35 1.69
N LEU A 376 -20.15 0.12 2.93
CA LEU A 376 -20.89 -0.63 3.94
C LEU A 376 -22.36 -0.86 3.54
N GLU A 377 -22.99 0.11 2.87
CA GLU A 377 -24.37 -0.04 2.37
C GLU A 377 -24.44 -1.13 1.29
N LEU A 378 -23.50 -1.12 0.34
CA LEU A 378 -23.35 -2.18 -0.66
C LEU A 378 -23.14 -3.55 0.02
N GLN A 379 -22.22 -3.60 0.97
CA GLN A 379 -21.89 -4.81 1.70
C GLN A 379 -23.09 -5.39 2.47
N ARG A 380 -23.94 -4.53 3.05
CA ARG A 380 -25.18 -4.94 3.73
C ARG A 380 -26.16 -5.61 2.78
N ASP A 381 -26.34 -5.09 1.58
CA ASP A 381 -27.24 -5.70 0.60
C ASP A 381 -26.71 -7.06 0.10
N LEU A 382 -25.40 -7.17 -0.14
CA LEU A 382 -24.76 -8.46 -0.45
C LEU A 382 -24.91 -9.46 0.70
N ALA A 383 -24.77 -9.01 1.95
CA ALA A 383 -24.93 -9.86 3.13
C ALA A 383 -26.35 -10.40 3.25
N LYS A 384 -27.39 -9.61 2.97
CA LYS A 384 -28.79 -10.09 3.01
C LYS A 384 -28.98 -11.29 2.09
N TYR A 385 -28.51 -11.18 0.84
CA TYR A 385 -28.57 -12.26 -0.13
C TYR A 385 -27.79 -13.50 0.36
N LEU A 386 -26.52 -13.32 0.73
CA LEU A 386 -25.66 -14.42 1.18
C LEU A 386 -26.21 -15.11 2.44
N GLN A 387 -26.76 -14.35 3.38
CA GLN A 387 -27.35 -14.88 4.61
C GLN A 387 -28.57 -15.76 4.32
N ILE A 388 -29.40 -15.43 3.33
CA ILE A 388 -30.53 -16.29 2.94
C ILE A 388 -29.99 -17.64 2.48
N THR A 389 -29.05 -17.62 1.53
CA THR A 389 -28.46 -18.85 0.97
C THR A 389 -27.73 -19.67 2.04
N PHE A 390 -26.97 -19.03 2.93
CA PHE A 390 -26.19 -19.73 3.96
C PHE A 390 -27.08 -20.28 5.07
N LYS A 391 -28.21 -19.62 5.40
CA LYS A 391 -29.21 -20.17 6.33
C LYS A 391 -29.88 -21.42 5.76
N GLU A 392 -30.15 -21.46 4.46
CA GLU A 392 -30.70 -22.65 3.80
C GLU A 392 -29.72 -23.82 3.83
N GLU A 393 -28.46 -23.57 3.49
CA GLU A 393 -27.41 -24.61 3.54
C GLU A 393 -27.12 -25.07 4.98
N LEU A 394 -27.16 -24.17 5.96
CA LEU A 394 -27.09 -24.53 7.38
C LEU A 394 -28.24 -25.48 7.76
N LYS A 395 -29.50 -25.14 7.43
CA LYS A 395 -30.65 -26.00 7.72
C LYS A 395 -30.50 -27.38 7.07
N LYS A 396 -30.08 -27.44 5.81
CA LYS A 396 -29.83 -28.71 5.10
C LYS A 396 -28.77 -29.55 5.81
N SER A 397 -27.63 -28.94 6.17
CA SER A 397 -26.53 -29.63 6.86
C SER A 397 -26.94 -30.20 8.22
N ILE A 398 -27.77 -29.48 8.98
CA ILE A 398 -28.31 -29.94 10.27
C ILE A 398 -29.22 -31.16 10.05
N THR A 399 -30.12 -31.11 9.06
CA THR A 399 -31.04 -32.22 8.75
C THR A 399 -30.29 -33.51 8.42
N ILE A 400 -29.18 -33.41 7.67
CA ILE A 400 -28.35 -34.58 7.32
C ILE A 400 -27.26 -34.90 8.37
N ARG A 401 -27.24 -34.17 9.50
CA ARG A 401 -26.26 -34.33 10.59
C ARG A 401 -24.80 -34.16 10.16
N ASP A 402 -24.54 -33.29 9.19
CA ASP A 402 -23.20 -32.91 8.77
C ASP A 402 -22.70 -31.75 9.65
N PHE A 403 -22.12 -32.10 10.80
CA PHE A 403 -21.65 -31.14 11.80
C PHE A 403 -20.56 -30.21 11.26
N SER A 404 -19.68 -30.72 10.39
CA SER A 404 -18.61 -29.94 9.76
C SER A 404 -19.18 -28.82 8.90
N ARG A 405 -20.15 -29.15 8.02
CA ARG A 405 -20.85 -28.14 7.22
C ARG A 405 -21.68 -27.20 8.07
N SER A 406 -22.35 -27.70 9.10
CA SER A 406 -23.13 -26.85 10.01
C SER A 406 -22.25 -25.83 10.72
N ALA A 407 -21.10 -26.24 11.24
CA ALA A 407 -20.12 -25.34 11.86
C ALA A 407 -19.59 -24.31 10.85
N PHE A 408 -19.31 -24.73 9.61
CA PHE A 408 -18.88 -23.83 8.53
C PHE A 408 -19.93 -22.73 8.26
N TYR A 409 -21.17 -23.10 7.94
CA TYR A 409 -22.21 -22.11 7.60
C TYR A 409 -22.59 -21.23 8.79
N CYS A 410 -22.63 -21.79 10.01
CA CYS A 410 -22.85 -21.02 11.23
C CYS A 410 -21.74 -19.99 11.46
N GLY A 411 -20.47 -20.39 11.28
CA GLY A 411 -19.32 -19.51 11.37
C GLY A 411 -19.35 -18.39 10.33
N GLU A 412 -19.73 -18.68 9.09
CA GLU A 412 -19.86 -17.67 8.04
C GLU A 412 -20.98 -16.66 8.33
N LEU A 413 -22.14 -17.13 8.77
CA LEU A 413 -23.25 -16.25 9.18
C LEU A 413 -22.84 -15.35 10.34
N PHE A 414 -22.12 -15.90 11.32
CA PHE A 414 -21.56 -15.14 12.43
C PHE A 414 -20.63 -14.03 11.96
N LEU A 415 -19.64 -14.34 11.10
CA LEU A 415 -18.70 -13.35 10.57
C LEU A 415 -19.40 -12.29 9.71
N MET A 416 -20.35 -12.68 8.86
CA MET A 416 -21.11 -11.72 8.04
C MET A 416 -21.88 -10.72 8.91
N CYS A 417 -22.54 -11.18 9.97
CA CYS A 417 -23.26 -10.30 10.90
C CYS A 417 -22.31 -9.32 11.60
N LEU A 418 -21.13 -9.77 12.05
CA LEU A 418 -20.13 -8.89 12.64
C LEU A 418 -19.68 -7.80 11.65
N LYS A 419 -19.33 -8.19 10.42
CA LYS A 419 -18.81 -7.29 9.37
C LYS A 419 -19.80 -6.18 8.98
N ILE A 420 -21.10 -6.47 8.99
CA ILE A 420 -22.16 -5.48 8.68
C ILE A 420 -22.67 -4.69 9.89
N ASN A 421 -22.05 -4.91 11.07
CA ASN A 421 -22.43 -4.33 12.35
C ASN A 421 -23.84 -4.75 12.83
N ASP A 422 -24.24 -5.99 12.56
CA ASP A 422 -25.48 -6.61 13.06
C ASP A 422 -25.18 -7.42 14.33
N GLY A 423 -25.02 -6.70 15.45
CA GLY A 423 -24.65 -7.31 16.73
C GLY A 423 -25.65 -8.35 17.22
N VAL A 424 -26.96 -8.14 17.01
CA VAL A 424 -28.01 -9.04 17.50
C VAL A 424 -27.92 -10.41 16.86
N ASN A 425 -27.83 -10.48 15.52
CA ASN A 425 -27.67 -11.77 14.85
C ASN A 425 -26.27 -12.35 15.07
N ALA A 426 -25.23 -11.52 15.19
CA ALA A 426 -23.89 -12.00 15.54
C ALA A 426 -23.88 -12.69 16.91
N TYR A 427 -24.54 -12.12 17.92
CA TYR A 427 -24.67 -12.73 19.26
C TYR A 427 -25.39 -14.08 19.20
N LYS A 428 -26.46 -14.17 18.40
CA LYS A 428 -27.19 -15.42 18.17
C LYS A 428 -26.30 -16.49 17.56
N TYR A 429 -25.68 -16.20 16.41
CA TYR A 429 -24.84 -17.18 15.71
C TYR A 429 -23.57 -17.54 16.48
N CYS A 430 -23.01 -16.62 17.26
CA CYS A 430 -21.94 -16.94 18.20
C CYS A 430 -22.39 -17.98 19.24
N GLY A 431 -23.63 -17.83 19.75
CA GLY A 431 -24.27 -18.81 20.61
C GLY A 431 -24.41 -20.19 19.96
N ASP A 432 -24.92 -20.23 18.73
CA ASP A 432 -25.06 -21.47 17.97
C ASP A 432 -23.69 -22.12 17.69
N LEU A 433 -22.66 -21.29 17.42
CA LEU A 433 -21.31 -21.76 17.09
C LEU A 433 -20.59 -22.40 18.29
N ILE A 434 -20.91 -21.99 19.51
CA ILE A 434 -20.38 -22.56 20.77
C ILE A 434 -20.69 -24.06 20.88
N GLU A 435 -21.81 -24.51 20.33
CA GLU A 435 -22.21 -25.93 20.35
C GLU A 435 -21.30 -26.82 19.49
N TYR A 436 -20.63 -26.24 18.48
CA TYR A 436 -19.67 -26.95 17.63
C TYR A 436 -18.23 -26.88 18.17
N ALA A 437 -17.97 -26.10 19.21
CA ALA A 437 -16.63 -25.85 19.74
C ALA A 437 -16.31 -26.67 21.01
N LYS A 438 -15.03 -26.99 21.21
CA LYS A 438 -14.51 -27.69 22.39
C LYS A 438 -13.22 -27.05 22.90
N GLY A 439 -12.96 -27.18 24.21
CA GLY A 439 -11.75 -26.71 24.86
C GLY A 439 -11.59 -25.19 24.80
N GLU A 440 -10.37 -24.71 24.57
CA GLU A 440 -10.04 -23.27 24.52
C GLU A 440 -10.89 -22.48 23.52
N ILE A 441 -11.17 -23.05 22.34
CA ILE A 441 -12.00 -22.41 21.31
C ILE A 441 -13.40 -22.07 21.84
N LYS A 442 -13.98 -22.97 22.64
CA LYS A 442 -15.30 -22.75 23.26
C LYS A 442 -15.24 -21.58 24.25
N ASN A 443 -14.18 -21.52 25.06
CA ASN A 443 -13.97 -20.44 26.03
C ASN A 443 -13.77 -19.09 25.33
N ASP A 444 -13.03 -19.07 24.22
CA ASP A 444 -12.81 -17.87 23.43
C ASP A 444 -14.11 -17.35 22.79
N LEU A 445 -14.96 -18.25 22.26
CA LEU A 445 -16.28 -17.88 21.77
C LEU A 445 -17.19 -17.32 22.86
N ILE A 446 -17.18 -17.91 24.07
CA ILE A 446 -17.97 -17.40 25.20
C ILE A 446 -17.54 -15.97 25.55
N LYS A 447 -16.23 -15.70 25.64
CA LYS A 447 -15.71 -14.35 25.87
C LYS A 447 -16.14 -13.38 24.76
N LEU A 448 -16.01 -13.80 23.51
CA LEU A 448 -16.40 -13.01 22.36
C LEU A 448 -17.90 -12.67 22.37
N LYS A 449 -18.74 -13.64 22.74
CA LYS A 449 -20.19 -13.48 22.88
C LYS A 449 -20.54 -12.43 23.93
N GLU A 450 -19.87 -12.42 25.09
CA GLU A 450 -20.06 -11.40 26.12
C GLU A 450 -19.60 -10.02 25.65
N MET A 451 -18.47 -9.93 24.93
CA MET A 451 -18.03 -8.65 24.34
C MET A 451 -19.06 -8.10 23.35
N ILE A 452 -19.65 -8.96 22.51
CA ILE A 452 -20.70 -8.57 21.57
C ILE A 452 -21.94 -8.10 22.33
N LYS A 453 -22.37 -8.83 23.36
CA LYS A 453 -23.52 -8.48 24.21
C LYS A 453 -23.36 -7.10 24.83
N TYR A 454 -22.20 -6.82 25.42
CA TYR A 454 -21.89 -5.50 25.97
C TYR A 454 -22.05 -4.38 24.93
N ARG A 455 -21.58 -4.61 23.69
CA ARG A 455 -21.72 -3.64 22.60
C ARG A 455 -23.18 -3.40 22.21
N ILE A 456 -24.00 -4.46 22.16
CA ILE A 456 -25.43 -4.35 21.88
C ILE A 456 -26.13 -3.52 22.96
N GLU A 457 -25.93 -3.87 24.23
CA GLU A 457 -26.56 -3.20 25.39
C GLU A 457 -26.21 -1.71 25.45
N ASN A 458 -24.98 -1.36 25.06
CA ASN A 458 -24.50 0.02 25.04
C ASN A 458 -24.65 0.72 23.67
N LYS A 459 -25.31 0.09 22.69
CA LYS A 459 -25.50 0.61 21.32
C LYS A 459 -24.20 1.06 20.64
N MET A 460 -23.12 0.33 20.91
CA MET A 460 -21.80 0.59 20.34
C MET A 460 -21.58 -0.23 19.07
N PRO A 461 -20.83 0.29 18.09
CA PRO A 461 -20.41 -0.52 16.95
C PRO A 461 -19.45 -1.63 17.39
N ILE A 462 -19.48 -2.72 16.63
CA ILE A 462 -18.52 -3.81 16.72
C ILE A 462 -17.18 -3.30 16.16
N PRO A 463 -16.11 -3.29 16.97
CA PRO A 463 -14.82 -2.82 16.54
C PRO A 463 -14.05 -3.93 15.78
N GLU A 464 -13.06 -3.52 14.99
CA GLU A 464 -12.28 -4.40 14.11
C GLU A 464 -11.56 -5.53 14.86
N GLU A 465 -11.15 -5.27 16.11
CA GLU A 465 -10.46 -6.26 16.95
C GLU A 465 -11.36 -7.45 17.29
N ILE A 466 -12.67 -7.21 17.47
CA ILE A 466 -13.65 -8.29 17.69
C ILE A 466 -13.81 -9.10 16.41
N ILE A 467 -13.89 -8.44 15.24
CA ILE A 467 -14.03 -9.10 13.94
C ILE A 467 -12.80 -9.99 13.67
N SER A 468 -11.59 -9.43 13.81
CA SER A 468 -10.34 -10.16 13.62
C SER A 468 -10.22 -11.36 14.56
N SER A 469 -10.61 -11.20 15.83
CA SER A 469 -10.62 -12.30 16.79
C SER A 469 -11.61 -13.40 16.39
N ALA A 470 -12.80 -13.00 15.93
CA ALA A 470 -13.82 -13.93 15.42
C ALA A 470 -13.32 -14.74 14.23
N GLU A 471 -12.65 -14.09 13.27
CA GLU A 471 -12.12 -14.75 12.07
C GLU A 471 -11.09 -15.83 12.42
N VAL A 472 -10.17 -15.53 13.36
CA VAL A 472 -9.19 -16.51 13.85
C VAL A 472 -9.88 -17.71 14.48
N ILE A 473 -10.89 -17.48 15.32
CA ILE A 473 -11.62 -18.54 16.00
C ILE A 473 -12.41 -19.39 14.99
N VAL A 474 -13.15 -18.77 14.08
CA VAL A 474 -13.93 -19.47 13.04
C VAL A 474 -12.99 -20.29 12.14
N HIS A 475 -11.82 -19.75 11.78
CA HIS A 475 -10.83 -20.49 11.01
C HIS A 475 -10.31 -21.72 11.76
N LYS A 476 -10.00 -21.60 13.06
CA LYS A 476 -9.59 -22.76 13.89
C LYS A 476 -10.68 -23.84 13.97
N ILE A 477 -11.96 -23.44 13.99
CA ILE A 477 -13.09 -24.39 13.98
C ILE A 477 -13.10 -25.16 12.66
N LYS A 478 -12.97 -24.47 11.52
CA LYS A 478 -12.94 -25.11 10.20
C LYS A 478 -11.79 -26.10 10.05
N LEU A 479 -10.58 -25.74 10.50
CA LEU A 479 -9.40 -26.61 10.41
C LEU A 479 -9.54 -27.92 11.22
N LYS A 480 -10.32 -27.93 12.31
CA LYS A 480 -10.54 -29.16 13.08
C LYS A 480 -11.32 -30.19 12.27
N PHE A 481 -12.26 -29.75 11.45
CA PHE A 481 -13.11 -30.62 10.63
C PHE A 481 -12.48 -31.04 9.29
N GLU A 482 -11.34 -30.47 8.91
CA GLU A 482 -10.55 -30.93 7.75
C GLU A 482 -9.60 -32.09 8.11
N ARG A 483 -9.42 -32.39 9.41
CA ARG A 483 -8.52 -33.43 9.92
C ARG A 483 -9.24 -34.70 10.42
N ASP A 484 -10.55 -34.63 10.56
CA ASP A 484 -11.46 -35.73 10.91
C ASP A 484 -12.15 -36.22 9.64
#